data_AF-I4AJM1-F1
#
_entry.id   AF-I4AJM1-F1
#
_cell.length_a   1.000
_cell.length_b   1.000
_cell.length_c   1.000
_cell.angle_alpha   90.00
_cell.angle_beta   90.00
_cell.angle_gamma   90.00
#
_symmetry.space_group_name_H-M   'P 1'
#
loop_
_entity.id
_entity.type
_entity.pdbx_description
1 polymer ?
#
loop_
_entity_poly.entity_id
_entity_poly.type
_entity_poly.pdbx_seq_one_letter_code
_entity_poly.pdbx_strand_id
1 'polypeptide(L)'
;METEILAYHKFPLPNGTDYFGKDLNSSKDVVNLFNYCQILEANILETGWEFLFKKYSLKEFIEIDKESGWFDDEDEGETLKSLFYHSLLSGFNPLTMQYGNYFEFTNVFQSLEGETSQIDWGKIYNLKNEL
;
A
#
# COMPACT_ATOMS: atom_id res chain seq x y z
N MET A 1 -4.10 16.10 -16.29
CA MET A 1 -4.38 16.30 -14.86
C MET A 1 -4.68 14.92 -14.33
N GLU A 2 -3.86 14.41 -13.41
CA GLU A 2 -4.20 13.19 -12.68
C GLU A 2 -5.37 13.55 -11.76
N THR A 3 -6.58 13.20 -12.21
CA THR A 3 -7.85 13.54 -11.55
C THR A 3 -8.36 12.42 -10.64
N GLU A 4 -7.61 11.33 -10.55
CA GLU A 4 -7.98 10.18 -9.75
C GLU A 4 -7.54 10.38 -8.30
N ILE A 5 -8.49 10.19 -7.39
CA ILE A 5 -8.22 10.18 -5.95
C ILE A 5 -7.46 8.89 -5.66
N LEU A 6 -6.32 9.00 -4.99
CA LEU A 6 -5.44 7.89 -4.64
C LEU A 6 -5.56 7.52 -3.16
N ALA A 7 -5.85 8.49 -2.31
CA ALA A 7 -6.11 8.29 -0.89
C ALA A 7 -7.04 9.37 -0.36
N TYR A 8 -7.64 9.11 0.80
CA TYR A 8 -8.51 10.06 1.49
C TYR A 8 -8.20 10.09 2.98
N HIS A 9 -8.05 11.29 3.54
CA HIS A 9 -7.99 11.54 4.99
C HIS A 9 -9.30 12.16 5.46
N LYS A 10 -9.90 11.63 6.53
CA LYS A 10 -11.25 12.00 6.96
C LYS A 10 -11.39 13.39 7.58
N PHE A 11 -10.28 14.05 7.91
CA PHE A 11 -10.30 15.37 8.56
C PHE A 11 -9.84 16.50 7.64
N PRO A 12 -10.38 17.73 7.83
CA PRO A 12 -11.45 18.06 8.77
C PRO A 12 -12.83 17.60 8.25
N LEU A 13 -13.65 16.98 9.11
CA LEU A 13 -15.03 16.62 8.76
C LEU A 13 -15.90 17.88 8.51
N PRO A 14 -16.87 17.84 7.58
CA PRO A 14 -17.24 16.69 6.74
C PRO A 14 -16.44 16.59 5.43
N ASN A 15 -15.53 17.54 5.17
CA ASN A 15 -14.94 17.72 3.85
C ASN A 15 -13.74 16.79 3.61
N GLY A 16 -13.03 16.38 4.66
CA GLY A 16 -11.80 15.58 4.56
C GLY A 16 -10.74 16.21 3.63
N THR A 17 -9.79 15.38 3.22
CA THR A 17 -8.74 15.74 2.26
C THR A 17 -8.53 14.59 1.28
N ASP A 18 -8.74 14.85 -0.01
CA ASP A 18 -8.40 13.93 -1.09
C ASP A 18 -6.93 14.11 -1.49
N TYR A 19 -6.23 13.00 -1.70
CA TYR A 19 -4.85 12.98 -2.19
C TYR A 19 -4.82 12.50 -3.64
N PHE A 20 -4.09 13.23 -4.48
CA PHE A 20 -3.86 12.91 -5.88
C PHE A 20 -2.37 12.58 -6.11
N GLY A 21 -1.99 12.11 -7.30
CA GLY A 21 -0.59 11.74 -7.59
C GLY A 21 0.42 12.87 -7.34
N LYS A 22 0.02 14.13 -7.54
CA LYS A 22 0.84 15.30 -7.19
C LYS A 22 1.15 15.42 -5.70
N ASP A 23 0.23 14.96 -4.84
CA ASP A 23 0.31 15.06 -3.38
C ASP A 23 1.09 13.88 -2.80
N LEU A 24 1.34 12.83 -3.59
CA LEU A 24 2.10 11.63 -3.21
C LEU A 24 3.43 11.53 -3.99
N ASN A 25 3.92 12.64 -4.54
CA ASN A 25 5.12 12.65 -5.36
C ASN A 25 6.43 12.68 -4.56
N SER A 26 6.38 13.06 -3.28
CA SER A 26 7.54 13.13 -2.39
C SER A 26 7.38 12.15 -1.23
N SER A 27 8.48 11.48 -0.84
CA SER A 27 8.47 10.52 0.27
C SER A 27 7.93 11.15 1.56
N LYS A 28 8.22 12.43 1.80
CA LYS A 28 7.72 13.17 2.96
C LYS A 28 6.19 13.25 2.99
N ASP A 29 5.55 13.44 1.85
CA ASP A 29 4.09 13.51 1.79
C ASP A 29 3.46 12.12 1.99
N VAL A 30 4.10 11.07 1.48
CA VAL A 30 3.70 9.69 1.74
C VAL A 30 3.86 9.33 3.22
N VAL A 31 4.94 9.74 3.88
CA VAL A 31 5.13 9.59 5.34
C VAL A 31 3.97 10.24 6.10
N ASN A 32 3.56 11.46 5.73
CA ASN A 32 2.41 12.11 6.36
C ASN A 32 1.10 11.34 6.16
N LEU A 33 0.88 10.81 4.96
CA LEU A 33 -0.28 9.96 4.70
C LEU A 33 -0.26 8.68 5.55
N PHE A 34 0.91 8.04 5.66
CA PHE A 34 1.10 6.83 6.48
C PHE A 34 0.83 7.11 7.96
N ASN A 35 1.29 8.26 8.48
CA ASN A 35 0.98 8.71 9.85
C ASN A 35 -0.54 8.78 10.08
N TYR A 36 -1.33 9.27 9.10
CA TYR A 36 -2.79 9.28 9.21
C TYR A 36 -3.42 7.89 9.09
N CYS A 37 -2.83 7.00 8.29
CA CYS A 37 -3.30 5.62 8.17
C CYS A 37 -3.08 4.83 9.48
N GLN A 38 -1.95 5.05 10.15
CA GLN A 38 -1.60 4.45 11.44
C GLN A 38 -2.68 4.69 12.52
N ILE A 39 -3.26 5.89 12.53
CA ILE A 39 -4.33 6.27 13.48
C ILE A 39 -5.74 6.11 12.91
N LEU A 40 -5.89 5.34 11.82
CA LEU A 40 -7.18 5.02 11.16
C LEU A 40 -7.95 6.28 10.70
N GLU A 41 -7.24 7.33 10.31
CA GLU A 41 -7.83 8.55 9.79
C GLU A 41 -7.77 8.66 8.28
N ALA A 42 -6.84 7.97 7.63
CA ALA A 42 -6.73 7.91 6.19
C ALA A 42 -6.88 6.48 5.66
N ASN A 43 -7.28 6.40 4.40
CA ASN A 43 -7.33 5.16 3.63
C ASN A 43 -6.67 5.38 2.26
N ILE A 44 -5.84 4.42 1.84
CA ILE A 44 -5.20 4.40 0.53
C ILE A 44 -6.02 3.46 -0.35
N LEU A 45 -6.50 3.98 -1.48
CA LEU A 45 -7.30 3.22 -2.45
C LEU A 45 -6.40 2.25 -3.23
N GLU A 46 -7.01 1.28 -3.92
CA GLU A 46 -6.30 0.32 -4.76
C GLU A 46 -5.40 1.01 -5.81
N THR A 47 -5.89 2.09 -6.41
CA THR A 47 -5.15 2.92 -7.38
C THR A 47 -4.03 3.72 -6.71
N GLY A 48 -4.20 4.09 -5.44
CA GLY A 48 -3.15 4.70 -4.63
C GLY A 48 -2.03 3.73 -4.31
N TRP A 49 -2.34 2.50 -3.94
CA TRP A 49 -1.33 1.46 -3.76
C TRP A 49 -0.61 1.16 -5.08
N GLU A 50 -1.33 1.03 -6.20
CA GLU A 50 -0.70 0.88 -7.52
C GLU A 50 0.28 2.02 -7.82
N PHE A 51 -0.14 3.26 -7.59
CA PHE A 51 0.71 4.43 -7.78
C PHE A 51 1.98 4.36 -6.92
N LEU A 52 1.86 4.06 -5.63
CA LEU A 52 3.00 4.00 -4.71
C LEU A 52 3.99 2.90 -5.12
N PHE A 53 3.52 1.69 -5.44
CA PHE A 53 4.37 0.58 -5.89
C PHE A 53 5.04 0.84 -7.25
N LYS A 54 4.45 1.67 -8.12
CA LYS A 54 5.09 2.11 -9.38
C LYS A 54 6.09 3.23 -9.16
N LYS A 55 5.85 4.10 -8.18
CA LYS A 55 6.60 5.33 -7.94
C LYS A 55 7.88 5.10 -7.15
N TYR A 56 7.79 4.29 -6.11
CA TYR A 56 8.88 4.05 -5.16
C TYR A 56 9.42 2.63 -5.34
N SER A 57 10.74 2.49 -5.30
CA SER A 57 11.33 1.16 -5.14
C SER A 57 10.91 0.56 -3.79
N LEU A 58 10.93 -0.77 -3.68
CA LEU A 58 10.60 -1.46 -2.42
C LEU A 58 11.47 -0.96 -1.25
N LYS A 59 12.75 -0.66 -1.51
CA LYS A 59 13.66 -0.09 -0.53
C LYS A 59 13.22 1.28 -0.05
N GLU A 60 12.88 2.18 -0.97
CA GLU A 60 12.33 3.50 -0.60
C GLU A 60 11.02 3.37 0.17
N PHE A 61 10.19 2.38 -0.19
CA PHE A 61 8.90 2.18 0.46
C PHE A 61 9.04 1.69 1.91
N ILE A 62 10.01 0.82 2.17
CA ILE A 62 10.40 0.41 3.53
C ILE A 62 10.91 1.61 4.33
N GLU A 63 11.74 2.48 3.75
CA GLU A 63 12.25 3.66 4.47
C GLU A 63 11.14 4.67 4.80
N ILE A 64 10.16 4.84 3.90
CA ILE A 64 8.94 5.63 4.16
C ILE A 64 8.18 5.05 5.36
N ASP A 65 7.96 3.72 5.38
CA ASP A 65 7.29 3.07 6.51
C ASP A 65 8.06 3.26 7.81
N LYS A 66 9.38 3.00 7.82
CA LYS A 66 10.26 3.20 8.98
C LYS A 66 10.23 4.64 9.49
N GLU A 67 10.19 5.64 8.60
CA GLU A 67 10.11 7.05 9.00
C GLU A 67 8.73 7.39 9.61
N SER A 68 7.66 6.81 9.07
CA SER A 68 6.29 7.00 9.60
C SER A 68 6.02 6.21 10.89
N GLY A 69 6.68 5.07 11.06
CA GLY A 69 6.42 4.13 12.15
C GLY A 69 5.05 3.46 12.07
N TRP A 70 4.46 3.28 10.87
CA TRP A 70 3.12 2.69 10.76
C TRP A 70 3.11 1.23 11.21
N PHE A 71 3.96 0.36 10.64
CA PHE A 71 3.96 -1.06 11.02
C PHE A 71 4.87 -1.41 12.22
N ASP A 72 5.86 -0.57 12.53
CA ASP A 72 6.81 -0.75 13.65
C ASP A 72 7.57 -2.09 13.59
N ASP A 73 7.86 -2.57 12.38
CA ASP A 73 8.61 -3.80 12.15
C ASP A 73 10.12 -3.52 12.08
N GLU A 74 10.93 -4.22 12.89
CA GLU A 74 12.40 -4.13 12.83
C GLU A 74 12.99 -4.92 11.63
N ASP A 75 12.23 -5.89 11.08
CA ASP A 75 12.66 -6.73 9.95
C ASP A 75 12.02 -6.27 8.65
N GLU A 76 12.85 -5.96 7.65
CA GLU A 76 12.40 -5.45 6.35
C GLU A 76 11.45 -6.42 5.62
N GLY A 77 11.57 -7.72 5.86
CA GLY A 77 10.70 -8.73 5.26
C GLY A 77 9.30 -8.73 5.87
N GLU A 78 9.19 -8.42 7.16
CA GLU A 78 7.90 -8.20 7.82
C GLU A 78 7.28 -6.87 7.36
N THR A 79 8.07 -5.80 7.24
CA THR A 79 7.60 -4.53 6.64
C THR A 79 7.03 -4.75 5.23
N LEU A 80 7.72 -5.53 4.39
CA LEU A 80 7.22 -5.86 3.05
C LEU A 80 5.92 -6.65 3.11
N LYS A 81 5.79 -7.64 4.00
CA LYS A 81 4.53 -8.37 4.17
C LYS A 81 3.40 -7.42 4.55
N SER A 82 3.64 -6.50 5.48
CA SER A 82 2.66 -5.49 5.92
C SER A 82 2.24 -4.58 4.76
N LEU A 83 3.19 -4.03 3.99
CA LEU A 83 2.92 -3.21 2.79
C LEU A 83 2.08 -3.97 1.75
N PHE A 84 2.46 -5.21 1.42
CA PHE A 84 1.72 -6.04 0.47
C PHE A 84 0.34 -6.40 1.00
N TYR A 85 0.22 -6.72 2.29
CA TYR A 85 -1.06 -7.05 2.92
C TYR A 85 -2.06 -5.91 2.83
N HIS A 86 -1.66 -4.69 3.20
CA HIS A 86 -2.55 -3.52 3.12
C HIS A 86 -2.93 -3.17 1.68
N SER A 87 -2.01 -3.33 0.72
CA SER A 87 -2.32 -3.22 -0.69
C SER A 87 -3.35 -4.26 -1.14
N LEU A 88 -3.15 -5.53 -0.78
CA LEU A 88 -4.06 -6.62 -1.13
C LEU A 88 -5.46 -6.39 -0.55
N LEU A 89 -5.55 -5.93 0.70
CA LEU A 89 -6.81 -5.56 1.34
C LEU A 89 -7.54 -4.40 0.64
N SER A 90 -6.79 -3.44 0.07
CA SER A 90 -7.39 -2.36 -0.71
C SER A 90 -7.99 -2.84 -2.04
N GLY A 91 -7.55 -4.01 -2.53
CA GLY A 91 -7.97 -4.57 -3.81
C GLY A 91 -6.90 -4.52 -4.91
N PHE A 92 -5.64 -4.24 -4.56
CA PHE A 92 -4.51 -4.23 -5.50
C PHE A 92 -3.46 -5.29 -5.14
N ASN A 93 -3.09 -6.14 -6.12
CA ASN A 93 -2.02 -7.12 -5.98
C ASN A 93 -0.72 -6.60 -6.61
N PRO A 94 0.31 -6.22 -5.82
CA PRO A 94 1.55 -5.68 -6.37
C PRO A 94 2.42 -6.73 -7.07
N LEU A 95 2.20 -8.03 -6.84
CA LEU A 95 2.99 -9.09 -7.50
C LEU A 95 2.59 -9.26 -8.97
N THR A 96 1.31 -9.06 -9.27
CA THR A 96 0.75 -9.25 -10.62
C THR A 96 0.32 -7.95 -11.28
N MET A 97 0.34 -6.84 -10.54
CA MET A 97 -0.16 -5.53 -10.98
C MET A 97 -1.63 -5.59 -11.43
N GLN A 98 -2.46 -6.33 -10.69
CA GLN A 98 -3.87 -6.53 -10.99
C GLN A 98 -4.77 -6.05 -9.86
N TYR A 99 -5.97 -5.59 -10.23
CA TYR A 99 -7.05 -5.30 -9.29
C TYR A 99 -7.90 -6.53 -9.03
N GLY A 100 -8.52 -6.61 -7.86
CA GLY A 100 -9.28 -7.78 -7.45
C GLY A 100 -9.64 -7.81 -5.98
N ASN A 101 -9.90 -9.00 -5.45
CA ASN A 101 -10.28 -9.23 -4.06
C ASN A 101 -9.28 -10.18 -3.40
N TYR A 102 -8.78 -9.80 -2.23
CA TYR A 102 -7.97 -10.65 -1.39
C TYR A 102 -8.81 -11.34 -0.32
N PHE A 103 -8.68 -12.67 -0.23
CA PHE A 103 -9.36 -13.51 0.74
C PHE A 103 -8.36 -13.96 1.81
N GLU A 104 -8.32 -13.25 2.93
CA GLU A 104 -7.34 -13.43 4.01
C GLU A 104 -7.32 -14.87 4.57
N PHE A 105 -8.50 -15.47 4.78
CA PHE A 105 -8.61 -16.82 5.36
C PHE A 105 -7.96 -17.91 4.50
N THR A 106 -7.92 -17.72 3.19
CA THR A 106 -7.35 -18.68 2.25
C THR A 106 -6.01 -18.21 1.66
N ASN A 107 -5.61 -16.96 1.95
CA ASN A 107 -4.49 -16.29 1.32
C ASN A 107 -4.57 -16.32 -0.23
N VAL A 108 -5.78 -16.20 -0.79
CA VAL A 108 -6.00 -16.19 -2.24
C VAL A 108 -6.36 -14.78 -2.70
N PHE A 109 -5.74 -14.32 -3.78
CA PHE A 109 -6.19 -13.15 -4.51
C PHE A 109 -6.92 -13.59 -5.77
N GLN A 110 -8.09 -12.99 -6.05
CA GLN A 110 -8.85 -13.18 -7.27
C GLN A 110 -8.91 -11.87 -8.05
N SER A 111 -8.37 -11.85 -9.26
CA SER A 111 -8.41 -10.67 -10.13
C SER A 111 -9.83 -10.38 -10.64
N LEU A 112 -10.07 -9.17 -11.14
CA LEU A 112 -11.34 -8.80 -11.77
C LEU A 112 -11.66 -9.62 -13.02
N GLU A 113 -10.63 -10.16 -13.70
CA GLU A 113 -10.74 -11.05 -14.84
C GLU A 113 -11.03 -12.51 -14.44
N GLY A 114 -11.05 -12.81 -13.13
CA GLY A 114 -11.36 -14.12 -12.58
C GLY A 114 -10.15 -15.03 -12.38
N GLU A 115 -8.93 -14.55 -12.60
CA GLU A 115 -7.71 -15.29 -12.31
C GLU A 115 -7.48 -15.39 -10.81
N THR A 116 -7.02 -16.54 -10.31
CA THR A 116 -6.76 -16.73 -8.88
C THR A 116 -5.30 -17.06 -8.62
N SER A 117 -4.69 -16.41 -7.62
CA SER A 117 -3.32 -16.68 -7.20
C SER A 117 -3.23 -16.86 -5.68
N GLN A 118 -2.51 -17.89 -5.25
CA GLN A 118 -2.12 -18.05 -3.84
C GLN A 118 -1.02 -17.04 -3.50
N ILE A 119 -1.22 -16.26 -2.44
CA ILE A 119 -0.20 -15.35 -1.92
C ILE A 119 0.81 -16.17 -1.12
N ASP A 120 2.06 -16.16 -1.59
CA ASP A 120 3.19 -16.77 -0.91
C ASP A 120 3.90 -15.71 -0.05
N TRP A 121 3.51 -15.65 1.23
CA TRP A 121 4.10 -14.73 2.20
C TRP A 121 5.59 -14.99 2.47
N GLY A 122 6.06 -16.23 2.30
CA GLY A 122 7.48 -16.55 2.41
C GLY A 122 8.28 -15.98 1.24
N LYS A 123 7.70 -15.99 0.04
CA LYS A 123 8.30 -15.32 -1.12
C LYS A 123 8.34 -13.80 -0.93
N ILE A 124 7.25 -13.18 -0.49
CA ILE A 124 7.20 -11.73 -0.22
C ILE A 124 8.25 -11.33 0.83
N TYR A 125 8.32 -12.06 1.93
CA TYR A 125 9.33 -11.84 2.98
C TYR A 125 10.76 -11.84 2.41
N ASN A 126 11.05 -12.79 1.51
CA ASN A 126 12.38 -12.97 0.95
C ASN A 126 12.76 -11.95 -0.12
N LEU A 127 11.83 -11.10 -0.58
CA LEU A 127 12.15 -9.99 -1.50
C LEU A 127 13.17 -9.02 -0.89
N LYS A 128 13.28 -8.94 0.44
CA LYS A 128 14.32 -8.15 1.12
C LYS A 128 15.75 -8.51 0.70
N ASN A 129 15.97 -9.75 0.26
CA ASN A 129 17.28 -10.21 -0.18
C ASN A 129 17.67 -9.67 -1.57
N GLU A 130 16.74 -9.00 -2.26
CA GLU A 130 16.90 -8.45 -3.61
C GLU A 130 17.00 -6.90 -3.63
N LEU A 131 17.01 -6.25 -2.45
CA LEU A 131 17.00 -4.78 -2.26
C LEU A 131 18.39 -4.11 -2.19
#